data_AF-A0A5D6YAH9-F1
#
_entry.id   AF-A0A5D6YAH9-F1
#
_cell.length_a   1.000
_cell.length_b   1.000
_cell.length_c   1.000
_cell.angle_alpha   90.00
_cell.angle_beta   90.00
_cell.angle_gamma   90.00
#
_symmetry.space_group_name_H-M   'P 1'
#
loop_
_entity.id
_entity.type
_entity.pdbx_description
1 polymer ?
#
loop_
_entity_poly.entity_id
_entity_poly.type
_entity_poly.pdbx_seq_one_letter_code
_entity_poly.pdbx_strand_id
1 'polypeptide(L)'
;MLSANPALTYEQVRTKLITTTDTADLVSTGKVCGKIPDSVFPNNQFGYGRVNAPRAYVVDEARTLSSTAFLHVDLKLGCWITIATT
;
A
#
# COMPACT_ATOMS: atom_id res chain seq x y z
N MET A 1 -5.33 9.45 -0.44
CA MET A 1 -5.51 8.24 0.39
C MET A 1 -6.65 8.42 1.38
N LEU A 2 -6.49 9.23 2.44
CA LEU A 2 -7.55 9.44 3.44
C LEU A 2 -8.80 10.12 2.87
N SER A 3 -8.66 10.96 1.84
CA SER A 3 -9.83 11.52 1.13
C SER A 3 -10.67 10.46 0.39
N ALA A 4 -10.10 9.30 0.06
CA ALA A 4 -10.79 8.22 -0.63
C ALA A 4 -11.18 7.07 0.30
N ASN A 5 -10.42 6.85 1.37
CA ASN A 5 -10.81 5.96 2.45
C ASN A 5 -10.46 6.63 3.80
N PRO A 6 -11.41 7.37 4.40
CA PRO A 6 -11.22 8.03 5.69
C PRO A 6 -11.03 7.06 6.87
N ALA A 7 -11.38 5.78 6.71
CA ALA A 7 -11.28 4.77 7.76
C ALA A 7 -9.88 4.16 7.90
N LEU A 8 -8.92 4.54 7.05
CA LEU A 8 -7.55 4.01 7.13
C LEU A 8 -6.90 4.41 8.46
N THR A 9 -6.34 3.43 9.16
CA THR A 9 -5.53 3.68 10.35
C THR A 9 -4.17 4.25 9.97
N TYR A 10 -3.51 4.89 10.94
CA TYR A 10 -2.13 5.33 10.79
C TYR A 10 -1.22 4.21 10.26
N GLU A 11 -1.33 3.01 10.82
CA GLU A 11 -0.49 1.87 10.41
C GLU A 11 -0.76 1.46 8.96
N GLN A 12 -2.02 1.42 8.52
CA GLN A 12 -2.35 1.10 7.13
C GLN A 12 -1.79 2.14 6.16
N VAL A 13 -1.91 3.44 6.51
CA VAL A 13 -1.34 4.52 5.71
C VAL A 13 0.18 4.40 5.66
N ARG A 14 0.82 4.17 6.81
CA ARG A 14 2.27 4.02 6.91
C ARG A 14 2.77 2.85 6.09
N THR A 15 2.17 1.66 6.23
CA THR A 15 2.55 0.46 5.48
C THR A 15 2.49 0.71 3.98
N LYS A 16 1.39 1.30 3.49
CA LYS A 16 1.26 1.63 2.05
C LYS A 16 2.36 2.59 1.61
N LEU A 17 2.56 3.70 2.33
CA LEU A 17 3.57 4.70 1.96
C LEU A 17 5.00 4.17 1.90
N ILE A 18 5.38 3.21 2.77
CA ILE A 18 6.76 2.69 2.82
C ILE A 18 6.99 1.48 1.91
N THR A 19 5.94 0.74 1.52
CA THR A 19 6.07 -0.48 0.69
C THR A 19 5.86 -0.23 -0.80
N THR A 20 5.31 0.92 -1.17
CA THR A 20 4.99 1.26 -2.57
C THR A 20 5.87 2.37 -3.12
N THR A 21 7.01 2.64 -2.50
CA THR A 21 7.97 3.66 -2.94
C THR A 21 8.64 3.26 -4.25
N ASP A 22 9.07 4.28 -5.00
CA ASP A 22 9.97 4.08 -6.13
C ASP A 22 11.42 4.19 -5.64
N THR A 23 12.25 3.22 -6.03
CA THR A 23 13.68 3.17 -5.69
C THR A 23 14.60 3.16 -6.92
N ALA A 24 14.10 2.69 -8.07
CA ALA A 24 14.91 2.50 -9.28
C ALA A 24 15.43 3.82 -9.88
N ASP A 25 14.60 4.87 -9.88
CA ASP A 25 14.93 6.16 -10.53
C ASP A 25 15.41 7.21 -9.52
N LEU A 26 16.02 6.77 -8.41
CA LEU A 26 16.65 7.66 -7.44
C LEU A 26 18.10 7.91 -7.84
N VAL A 27 18.40 9.15 -8.17
CA VAL A 27 19.77 9.58 -8.49
C VAL A 27 20.62 9.45 -7.23
N SER A 28 21.68 8.64 -7.31
CA SER A 28 22.62 8.46 -6.21
C SER A 28 23.23 9.82 -5.83
N THR A 29 23.31 10.04 -4.52
CA THR A 29 24.01 11.17 -3.90
C THR A 29 25.49 10.87 -3.68
N GLY A 30 25.93 9.62 -3.85
CA GLY A 30 27.28 9.14 -3.54
C GLY A 30 27.61 9.18 -2.04
N LYS A 31 26.61 9.31 -1.16
CA LYS A 31 26.82 9.41 0.28
C LYS A 31 26.55 8.07 0.96
N VAL A 32 27.39 7.76 1.94
CA VAL A 32 27.17 6.67 2.90
C VAL A 32 26.89 7.31 4.25
N CYS A 33 25.66 7.17 4.74
CA CYS A 33 25.23 7.73 6.01
C CYS A 33 24.92 6.59 6.97
N GLY A 34 25.62 6.49 8.10
CA GLY A 34 25.38 5.41 9.07
C GLY A 34 25.74 4.01 8.56
N LYS A 35 26.78 3.91 7.70
CA LYS A 35 27.25 2.66 7.06
C LYS A 35 26.28 2.02 6.07
N ILE A 36 25.20 2.70 5.70
CA ILE A 36 24.25 2.25 4.66
C ILE A 36 24.46 3.12 3.41
N PRO A 37 24.83 2.54 2.26
CA PRO A 37 24.89 3.25 0.99
C PRO A 37 23.51 3.75 0.56
N ASP A 38 23.47 4.84 -0.21
CA ASP A 38 22.21 5.42 -0.70
C ASP A 38 21.45 4.55 -1.74
N SER A 39 22.08 3.50 -2.25
CA SER A 39 21.47 2.50 -3.14
C SER A 39 20.80 1.34 -2.40
N VAL A 40 20.98 1.22 -1.08
CA VAL A 40 20.37 0.17 -0.26
C VAL A 40 19.24 0.79 0.55
N PHE A 41 18.02 0.24 0.44
CA PHE A 41 16.84 0.79 1.11
C PHE A 41 16.38 -0.14 2.26
N PRO A 42 15.89 0.41 3.39
CA PRO A 42 15.80 1.84 3.69
C PRO A 42 17.17 2.47 4.03
N ASN A 43 17.35 3.77 3.73
CA ASN A 43 18.54 4.56 4.08
C ASN A 43 18.19 5.95 4.62
N ASN A 44 19.20 6.69 5.06
CA ASN A 44 19.03 8.00 5.70
C ASN A 44 18.72 9.13 4.71
N GLN A 45 19.02 8.94 3.43
CA GLN A 45 18.88 9.94 2.38
C GLN A 45 17.47 9.92 1.79
N PHE A 46 16.93 8.73 1.60
CA PHE A 46 15.67 8.51 0.89
C PHE A 46 14.62 7.77 1.75
N GLY A 47 14.94 7.39 2.97
CA GLY A 47 14.06 6.55 3.79
C GLY A 47 13.81 5.23 3.07
N TYR A 48 12.53 4.89 2.86
CA TYR A 48 12.12 3.72 2.08
C TYR A 48 12.12 3.95 0.56
N GLY A 49 12.38 5.18 0.09
CA GLY A 49 12.32 5.59 -1.31
C GLY A 49 11.36 6.77 -1.51
N ARG A 50 11.17 7.18 -2.77
CA ARG A 50 10.26 8.29 -3.11
C ARG A 50 8.81 7.82 -3.07
N VAL A 51 7.94 8.58 -2.42
CA VAL A 51 6.50 8.26 -2.33
C VAL A 51 5.89 8.21 -3.74
N ASN A 52 5.28 7.08 -4.06
CA ASN A 52 4.44 6.93 -5.25
C ASN A 52 2.98 6.90 -4.81
N ALA A 53 2.32 8.06 -4.86
CA ALA A 53 0.95 8.21 -4.38
C ALA A 53 -0.06 7.31 -5.13
N PRO A 54 -0.01 7.16 -6.47
CA PRO A 54 -0.87 6.21 -7.18
C PRO A 54 -0.69 4.75 -6.73
N ARG A 55 0.56 4.29 -6.52
CA ARG A 55 0.84 2.93 -6.01
C ARG A 55 0.51 2.76 -4.53
N ALA A 56 0.59 3.82 -3.72
CA ALA A 56 0.15 3.77 -2.33
C ALA A 56 -1.38 3.80 -2.21
N TYR A 57 -2.04 4.43 -3.19
CA TYR A 57 -3.47 4.65 -3.24
C TYR A 57 -4.26 3.43 -3.67
N VAL A 58 -3.65 2.42 -4.32
CA VAL A 58 -4.40 1.21 -4.72
C VAL A 58 -5.12 0.69 -3.48
N VAL A 59 -6.43 0.80 -3.57
CA VAL A 59 -7.37 0.26 -2.61
C VAL A 59 -7.01 -1.21 -2.46
N ASP A 60 -6.87 -1.67 -1.23
CA ASP A 60 -6.50 -3.05 -0.89
C ASP A 60 -7.59 -4.06 -1.32
N GLU A 61 -8.28 -3.85 -2.43
CA GLU A 61 -9.23 -4.80 -2.98
C GLU A 61 -8.56 -6.14 -3.30
N ALA A 62 -7.24 -6.16 -3.51
CA ALA A 62 -6.47 -7.41 -3.61
C ALA A 62 -6.17 -8.08 -2.25
N ARG A 63 -6.10 -7.34 -1.12
CA ARG A 63 -5.82 -7.93 0.21
C ARG A 63 -7.09 -8.34 0.96
N THR A 64 -8.25 -7.77 0.62
CA THR A 64 -9.53 -8.30 1.10
C THR A 64 -9.81 -9.66 0.44
N LEU A 65 -9.57 -9.81 -0.87
CA LEU A 65 -9.74 -11.09 -1.58
C LEU A 65 -8.81 -12.22 -1.08
N SER A 66 -7.64 -11.90 -0.52
CA SER A 66 -6.73 -12.92 0.05
C SER A 66 -6.99 -13.23 1.53
N SER A 67 -7.68 -12.37 2.28
CA SER A 67 -8.08 -12.68 3.67
C SER A 67 -9.50 -13.22 3.77
N THR A 68 -10.29 -13.10 2.71
CA THR A 68 -11.55 -13.81 2.50
C THR A 68 -11.48 -14.60 1.19
N ALA A 69 -10.80 -15.74 1.21
CA ALA A 69 -11.06 -16.81 0.25
C ALA A 69 -12.48 -17.44 0.43
N PHE A 70 -13.39 -16.76 1.13
CA PHE A 70 -14.81 -17.08 1.18
C PHE A 70 -15.62 -15.79 1.10
N LEU A 71 -16.29 -15.63 -0.05
CA LEU A 71 -17.39 -14.71 -0.35
C LEU A 71 -17.03 -13.21 -0.35
N HIS A 72 -16.79 -12.64 -1.53
CA HIS A 72 -17.85 -11.94 -2.29
C HIS A 72 -17.33 -11.56 -3.68
N VAL A 73 -18.03 -12.10 -4.68
CA VAL A 73 -17.96 -11.76 -6.09
C VAL A 73 -18.39 -10.30 -6.28
N ASP A 74 -17.71 -9.59 -7.18
CA ASP A 74 -18.02 -8.25 -7.68
C ASP A 74 -19.53 -7.95 -7.73
N LEU A 75 -20.00 -7.01 -6.90
CA LEU A 75 -21.37 -6.51 -6.96
C LEU A 75 -21.46 -5.31 -7.92
N LYS A 76 -21.24 -5.55 -9.21
CA LYS A 76 -21.82 -4.70 -10.26
C LYS A 76 -23.15 -5.34 -10.64
N LEU A 77 -24.25 -4.64 -10.37
CA LEU A 77 -25.65 -4.97 -10.72
C LEU A 77 -26.49 -5.70 -9.64
N GLY A 78 -26.76 -5.00 -8.53
CA GLY A 78 -28.14 -4.81 -8.06
C GLY A 78 -29.06 -6.01 -7.77
N CYS A 79 -28.65 -7.01 -6.98
CA CYS A 79 -29.61 -7.96 -6.39
C CYS A 79 -29.21 -8.32 -4.96
N TRP A 80 -30.13 -8.16 -4.00
CA TRP A 80 -29.93 -8.55 -2.61
C TRP A 80 -30.34 -10.02 -2.44
N ILE A 81 -29.45 -10.88 -1.96
CA ILE A 81 -29.80 -12.22 -1.49
C ILE A 81 -29.75 -12.22 0.04
N THR A 82 -30.90 -12.46 0.65
CA THR A 82 -31.01 -12.82 2.07
C THR A 82 -30.66 -14.30 2.20
N ILE A 83 -29.66 -14.65 3.02
CA ILE A 83 -29.35 -16.05 3.35
C ILE A 83 -29.90 -16.37 4.73
N ALA A 84 -30.84 -17.31 4.79
CA ALA A 84 -31.31 -17.93 6.03
C ALA A 84 -30.27 -18.95 6.50
N THR A 85 -29.95 -18.95 7.80
CA THR A 85 -29.11 -19.97 8.44
C THR A 85 -30.01 -20.88 9.29
N THR A 86 -29.88 -22.20 9.10
CA THR A 86 -30.41 -23.24 10.02
C THR A 86 -29.61 -23.30 11.31
#